data_AF-W5SZ68-F1
#
_entry.id   AF-W5SZ68-F1
#
_cell.length_a   1.000
_cell.length_b   1.000
_cell.length_c   1.000
_cell.angle_alpha   90.00
_cell.angle_beta   90.00
_cell.angle_gamma   90.00
#
_symmetry.space_group_name_H-M   'P 1'
#
loop_
_entity.id
_entity.type
_entity.pdbx_description
1 polymer ?
#
loop_
_entity_poly.entity_id
_entity_poly.type
_entity_poly.pdbx_seq_one_letter_code
_entity_poly.pdbx_strand_id
1 'polypeptide(L)'
;MILNIKVIHTCLLDYLKSFKEVIKNLGISLDIIHTYNHPYMSKHTTKLENICAVKFENIDNLLIPNSRCGEFYSNVNEFSLHFQIFILSQVIDSKDRDSYYTMLQIYSLLTDFIY
;
A
#
# COMPACT_ATOMS: atom_id res chain seq x y z
N MET A 1 -17.01 9.80 -13.08
CA MET A 1 -15.75 10.17 -12.38
C MET A 1 -14.64 10.13 -13.41
N ILE A 2 -13.89 11.21 -13.60
CA ILE A 2 -12.70 11.18 -14.48
C ILE A 2 -11.58 10.50 -13.69
N LEU A 3 -11.32 9.23 -13.99
CA LEU A 3 -10.19 8.49 -13.43
C LEU A 3 -8.90 9.13 -13.95
N ASN A 4 -8.07 9.62 -13.04
CA ASN A 4 -6.73 10.09 -13.33
C ASN A 4 -5.76 9.48 -12.31
N ILE A 5 -4.47 9.56 -12.63
CA ILE A 5 -3.39 8.94 -11.84
C ILE A 5 -3.46 9.38 -10.36
N LYS A 6 -3.71 10.67 -10.10
CA LYS A 6 -3.80 11.21 -8.74
C LYS A 6 -4.97 10.61 -7.94
N VAL A 7 -6.12 10.42 -8.58
CA VAL A 7 -7.30 9.81 -7.94
C VAL A 7 -7.00 8.34 -7.62
N ILE A 8 -6.39 7.60 -8.55
CA ILE A 8 -6.01 6.20 -8.35
C ILE A 8 -5.02 6.05 -7.19
N HIS A 9 -4.00 6.90 -7.13
CA HIS A 9 -3.03 6.90 -6.03
C HIS A 9 -3.70 7.19 -4.69
N THR A 10 -4.61 8.17 -4.66
CA THR A 10 -5.37 8.52 -3.46
C THR A 10 -6.22 7.34 -2.99
N CYS A 11 -6.93 6.66 -3.91
CA CYS A 11 -7.73 5.48 -3.57
C CYS A 11 -6.90 4.36 -2.96
N LEU A 12 -5.73 4.03 -3.53
CA LEU A 12 -4.86 2.99 -2.95
C LEU A 12 -4.34 3.39 -1.57
N LEU A 13 -3.96 4.66 -1.39
CA LEU A 13 -3.53 5.16 -0.07
C LEU A 13 -4.65 5.12 0.96
N ASP A 14 -5.88 5.47 0.59
CA ASP A 14 -7.02 5.45 1.49
C ASP A 14 -7.44 4.01 1.86
N TYR A 15 -7.32 3.07 0.92
CA TYR A 15 -7.47 1.64 1.20
C TYR A 15 -6.46 1.17 2.26
N LEU A 16 -5.19 1.53 2.13
CA LEU A 16 -4.17 1.17 3.11
C LEU A 16 -4.32 1.90 4.44
N LYS A 17 -4.80 3.15 4.45
CA LYS A 17 -5.17 3.83 5.71
C LYS A 17 -6.28 3.09 6.45
N SER A 18 -7.24 2.53 5.72
CA SER A 18 -8.29 1.70 6.31
C SER A 18 -7.70 0.44 6.95
N PHE A 19 -6.76 -0.23 6.28
CA PHE A 19 -5.99 -1.34 6.86
C PHE A 19 -5.27 -0.92 8.16
N LYS A 20 -4.58 0.22 8.15
CA LYS A 20 -3.90 0.77 9.34
C LYS A 20 -4.84 0.95 10.53
N GLU A 21 -6.06 1.46 10.32
CA GLU A 21 -7.03 1.59 11.41
C GLU A 21 -7.52 0.23 11.92
N VAL A 22 -7.66 -0.78 11.06
CA VAL A 22 -8.03 -2.15 11.47
C VAL A 22 -6.97 -2.76 12.39
N ILE A 23 -5.69 -2.75 11.99
CA ILE A 23 -4.64 -3.39 12.79
C ILE A 23 -4.28 -2.59 14.05
N LYS A 24 -4.56 -1.29 14.07
CA LYS A 24 -4.46 -0.46 15.28
C LYS A 24 -5.41 -0.95 16.36
N ASN A 25 -6.59 -1.45 16.02
CA ASN A 25 -7.51 -2.08 16.97
C ASN A 25 -6.97 -3.41 17.54
N LEU A 26 -5.96 -4.01 16.87
CA LEU A 26 -5.24 -5.20 17.34
C LEU A 26 -3.99 -4.83 18.17
N GLY A 27 -3.77 -3.55 18.43
CA GLY A 27 -2.63 -3.05 19.21
C GLY A 27 -1.33 -2.91 18.43
N ILE A 28 -1.36 -3.05 17.10
CA ILE A 28 -0.17 -2.89 16.25
C ILE A 28 -0.15 -1.47 15.68
N SER A 29 0.93 -0.73 15.97
CA SER A 29 1.12 0.60 15.40
C SER A 29 1.77 0.50 14.01
N LEU A 30 1.16 1.12 12.99
CA LEU A 30 1.69 1.09 11.62
C LEU A 30 1.71 2.50 11.03
N ASP A 31 2.83 2.88 10.42
CA ASP A 31 2.91 4.07 9.57
C ASP A 31 2.76 3.72 8.09
N ILE A 32 2.19 4.63 7.29
CA ILE A 32 2.04 4.44 5.84
C ILE A 32 2.87 5.49 5.13
N ILE A 33 3.80 5.04 4.30
CA ILE A 33 4.69 5.91 3.54
C ILE A 33 4.44 5.72 2.04
N HIS A 34 4.26 6.84 1.35
CA HIS A 34 4.17 6.89 -0.10
C HIS A 34 5.54 7.21 -0.70
N THR A 35 6.18 6.25 -1.34
CA THR A 35 7.58 6.41 -1.80
C THR A 35 7.71 7.05 -3.19
N TYR A 36 6.60 7.50 -3.80
CA TYR A 36 6.54 8.06 -5.15
C TYR A 36 7.56 9.19 -5.41
N ASN A 37 8.00 9.91 -4.36
CA ASN A 37 8.93 11.02 -4.49
C ASN A 37 10.33 10.79 -3.91
N HIS A 38 10.64 9.67 -3.25
CA HIS A 38 12.01 9.49 -2.75
C HIS A 38 12.42 8.04 -2.45
N PRO A 39 13.59 7.59 -2.96
CA PRO A 39 14.14 6.26 -2.66
C PRO A 39 14.84 6.15 -1.29
N TYR A 40 14.77 7.17 -0.42
CA TYR A 40 15.54 7.19 0.82
C TYR A 40 14.65 7.23 2.06
N MET A 41 14.54 6.09 2.74
CA MET A 41 13.92 5.98 4.08
C MET A 41 14.53 6.95 5.09
N SER A 42 15.80 7.36 4.90
CA SER A 42 16.49 8.34 5.75
C SER A 42 15.83 9.73 5.79
N LYS A 43 15.00 10.07 4.81
CA LYS A 43 14.22 11.32 4.82
C LYS A 43 12.92 11.22 5.63
N HIS A 44 12.51 10.02 6.02
CA HIS A 44 11.35 9.79 6.85
C HIS A 44 11.81 9.59 8.29
N THR A 45 11.51 10.55 9.16
CA THR A 45 11.70 10.38 10.60
C THR A 45 10.55 9.52 11.12
N THR A 46 10.67 8.20 10.99
CA THR A 46 9.61 7.28 11.40
C THR A 46 9.58 7.16 12.91
N LYS A 47 8.49 7.65 13.51
CA LYS A 47 8.25 7.57 14.96
C LYS A 47 7.72 6.21 15.39
N LEU A 48 7.25 5.40 14.45
CA LEU A 48 6.65 4.10 14.68
C LEU A 48 7.59 2.97 14.26
N GLU A 49 7.46 1.86 14.98
CA GLU A 49 8.23 0.62 14.81
C GLU A 49 7.87 -0.12 13.51
N ASN A 50 6.62 -0.03 13.05
CA ASN A 50 6.19 -0.72 11.83
C ASN A 50 5.81 0.29 10.75
N ILE A 51 6.20 -0.02 9.52
CA ILE A 51 6.03 0.82 8.34
C ILE A 51 5.49 -0.04 7.19
N CYS A 52 4.44 0.44 6.54
CA CYS A 52 3.95 -0.03 5.26
C CYS A 52 4.28 1.01 4.20
N ALA A 53 5.28 0.72 3.37
CA ALA A 53 5.69 1.60 2.29
C ALA A 53 5.08 1.15 0.96
N VAL A 54 4.54 2.10 0.21
CA VAL A 54 3.90 1.86 -1.09
C VAL A 54 4.72 2.53 -2.16
N LYS A 55 5.25 1.71 -3.07
CA LYS A 55 5.95 2.16 -4.27
C LYS A 55 5.02 1.97 -5.46
N PHE A 56 4.58 3.08 -6.03
CA PHE A 56 3.89 3.07 -7.31
C PHE A 56 4.90 2.94 -8.44
N GLU A 57 4.65 2.04 -9.38
CA GLU A 57 5.55 1.77 -10.51
C GLU A 57 4.99 2.38 -11.80
N ASN A 58 3.82 1.91 -12.25
CA ASN A 58 3.22 2.35 -13.50
C ASN A 58 1.71 2.11 -13.53
N ILE A 59 1.03 2.75 -14.48
CA ILE A 59 -0.36 2.47 -14.83
C ILE A 59 -0.45 2.22 -16.33
N ASP A 60 -0.94 1.04 -16.70
CA ASP A 60 -1.18 0.70 -18.10
C ASP A 60 -2.62 1.01 -18.48
N ASN A 61 -2.84 1.37 -19.75
CA ASN A 61 -4.15 1.45 -20.38
C ASN A 61 -5.13 2.50 -19.82
N LEU A 62 -4.70 3.38 -18.90
CA LEU A 62 -5.57 4.44 -18.34
C LEU A 62 -6.11 5.42 -19.37
N LEU A 63 -5.33 5.71 -20.42
CA LEU A 63 -5.63 6.74 -21.44
C LEU A 63 -5.87 6.16 -22.83
N ILE A 64 -5.84 4.83 -23.00
CA ILE A 64 -5.99 4.19 -24.31
C ILE A 64 -7.48 3.96 -24.56
N PRO A 65 -8.13 4.69 -25.49
CA PRO A 65 -9.46 4.32 -25.95
C PRO A 65 -9.33 2.97 -26.66
N ASN A 66 -10.09 1.96 -26.24
CA ASN A 66 -10.05 0.58 -26.77
C ASN A 66 -8.86 -0.27 -26.31
N SER A 67 -8.26 0.03 -25.16
CA SER A 67 -7.60 -0.99 -24.33
C SER A 67 -8.50 -2.22 -24.30
N ARG A 68 -7.98 -3.41 -24.66
CA ARG A 68 -8.76 -4.64 -24.81
C ARG A 68 -9.67 -4.82 -23.59
N CYS A 69 -10.96 -4.51 -23.73
CA CYS A 69 -11.98 -5.01 -22.84
C CYS A 69 -11.82 -6.53 -22.83
N GLY A 70 -11.68 -7.14 -21.65
CA GLY A 70 -11.90 -8.57 -21.55
C GLY A 70 -13.24 -8.93 -22.19
N GLU A 71 -13.38 -10.15 -22.69
CA GLU A 71 -14.58 -10.67 -23.39
C GLU A 71 -15.92 -10.47 -22.66
N PHE A 72 -15.90 -9.96 -21.42
CA PHE A 72 -17.04 -9.84 -20.53
C PHE A 72 -17.82 -8.51 -20.63
N TYR A 73 -17.20 -7.36 -20.97
CA TYR A 73 -17.91 -6.08 -21.02
C TYR A 73 -17.39 -5.12 -22.10
N SER A 74 -18.16 -4.88 -23.15
CA SER A 74 -17.82 -3.97 -24.27
C SER A 74 -17.80 -2.48 -23.93
N ASN A 75 -18.16 -2.11 -22.70
CA ASN A 75 -18.35 -0.73 -22.26
C ASN A 75 -17.51 -0.34 -21.03
N VAL A 76 -16.57 -1.19 -20.58
CA VAL A 76 -15.74 -0.92 -19.41
C VAL A 76 -14.30 -0.63 -19.85
N ASN A 77 -13.77 0.53 -19.47
CA ASN A 77 -12.35 0.83 -19.60
C ASN A 77 -11.58 0.06 -18.52
N GLU A 78 -10.82 -0.95 -18.94
CA GLU A 78 -9.91 -1.69 -18.07
C GLU A 78 -8.53 -1.04 -18.06
N PHE A 79 -7.96 -0.85 -16.87
CA PHE A 79 -6.59 -0.36 -16.67
C PHE A 79 -5.89 -1.22 -15.61
N SER A 80 -4.57 -1.29 -15.69
CA SER A 80 -3.76 -2.04 -14.71
C SER A 80 -2.95 -1.07 -13.87
N LEU A 81 -2.98 -1.25 -12.55
CA LEU A 81 -2.17 -0.49 -11.60
C LEU A 81 -1.02 -1.37 -11.11
N HIS A 82 0.22 -0.96 -11.36
CA HIS A 82 1.42 -1.64 -10.89
C HIS A 82 1.98 -0.92 -9.66
N PHE A 83 2.04 -1.63 -8.55
CA PHE A 83 2.57 -1.12 -7.29
C PHE A 83 3.22 -2.25 -6.49
N GLN A 84 4.07 -1.86 -5.55
CA GLN A 84 4.72 -2.75 -4.60
C GLN A 84 4.44 -2.26 -3.19
N ILE A 85 4.14 -3.20 -2.28
CA ILE A 85 4.01 -2.92 -0.85
C ILE A 85 5.21 -3.55 -0.14
N PHE A 86 5.86 -2.76 0.70
CA PHE A 86 6.93 -3.20 1.58
C PHE A 86 6.46 -3.08 3.03
N ILE A 87 6.55 -4.16 3.78
CA ILE A 87 6.34 -4.15 5.23
C ILE A 87 7.70 -4.19 5.90
N LEU A 88 7.95 -3.22 6.76
CA LEU A 88 9.20 -3.07 7.50
C LEU A 88 8.85 -2.95 8.99
N SER A 89 9.51 -3.74 9.82
CA SER A 89 9.45 -3.61 11.27
C SER A 89 10.85 -3.39 11.81
N GLN A 90 11.01 -2.35 12.61
CA GLN A 90 12.28 -1.96 13.23
C GLN A 90 12.16 -2.03 14.76
N VAL A 91 13.23 -2.49 15.41
CA VAL A 91 13.32 -2.48 16.87
C VAL A 91 13.68 -1.05 17.31
N ILE A 92 12.74 -0.35 17.93
CA ILE A 92 12.95 1.01 18.44
C ILE A 92 13.41 0.97 19.91
N ASP A 93 12.93 0.01 20.71
CA ASP A 93 13.40 -0.26 22.07
C ASP A 93 13.79 -1.75 22.21
N SER A 94 14.88 -2.00 22.95
CA SER A 94 15.43 -3.32 23.30
C SER A 94 14.47 -4.24 24.06
N LYS A 95 13.34 -3.72 24.55
CA LYS A 95 12.29 -4.46 25.26
C LYS A 95 11.19 -5.00 24.36
N ASP A 96 11.13 -4.57 23.10
CA ASP A 96 10.02 -4.90 22.21
C ASP A 96 10.16 -6.28 21.56
N ARG A 97 8.98 -6.85 21.28
CA ARG A 97 8.77 -8.15 20.64
C ARG A 97 9.59 -8.27 19.36
N ASP A 98 9.96 -9.51 19.05
CA ASP A 98 10.65 -9.92 17.83
C ASP A 98 10.06 -9.21 16.59
N SER A 99 10.77 -8.21 16.07
CA SER A 99 10.31 -7.37 14.97
C SER A 99 10.02 -8.20 13.71
N TYR A 100 10.71 -9.34 13.57
CA TYR A 100 10.45 -10.29 12.50
C TYR A 100 9.07 -10.93 12.64
N TYR A 101 8.68 -11.33 13.85
CA TYR A 101 7.35 -11.87 14.12
C TYR A 101 6.26 -10.84 13.84
N THR A 102 6.44 -9.59 14.29
CA THR A 102 5.49 -8.51 14.04
C THR A 102 5.35 -8.22 12.54
N MET A 103 6.46 -8.20 11.79
CA MET A 103 6.44 -8.04 10.33
C MET A 103 5.62 -9.14 9.65
N LEU A 104 5.83 -10.41 10.02
CA LEU A 104 5.06 -11.55 9.49
C LEU A 104 3.58 -11.46 9.85
N GLN A 105 3.26 -11.03 11.06
CA GLN A 105 1.88 -10.84 11.50
C GLN A 105 1.19 -9.75 10.67
N ILE A 106 1.84 -8.61 10.45
CA ILE A 106 1.32 -7.54 9.59
C ILE A 106 1.12 -8.03 8.16
N TYR A 107 2.05 -8.81 7.62
CA TYR A 107 1.92 -9.39 6.28
C TYR A 107 0.73 -10.35 6.18
N SER A 108 0.51 -11.22 7.17
CA SER A 108 -0.66 -12.10 7.24
C SER A 108 -1.95 -11.29 7.27
N LEU A 109 -2.04 -10.30 8.16
CA LEU A 109 -3.21 -9.43 8.29
C LEU A 109 -3.49 -8.63 7.02
N LEU A 110 -2.45 -8.18 6.32
CA LEU A 110 -2.59 -7.50 5.03
C LEU A 110 -3.14 -8.44 3.97
N THR A 111 -2.66 -9.68 3.93
CA THR A 111 -3.14 -10.68 2.98
C THR A 111 -4.61 -10.99 3.23
N ASP A 112 -5.00 -11.16 4.50
CA ASP A 112 -6.40 -11.37 4.90
C ASP A 112 -7.28 -10.14 4.63
N PHE A 113 -6.72 -8.92 4.66
CA PHE A 113 -7.45 -7.69 4.36
C PHE A 113 -7.67 -7.46 2.86
N ILE A 114 -6.76 -7.99 2.02
CA ILE A 114 -6.84 -7.92 0.55
C ILE A 114 -7.83 -8.93 -0.02
N TYR A 115 -7.97 -10.10 0.61
CA TYR A 115 -8.87 -11.18 0.19
C TYR A 115 -10.32 -10.93 0.63
#